data_AF-A0A523RM01-F1
#
_entry.id   AF-A0A523RM01-F1
#
_cell.length_a   1.000
_cell.length_b   1.000
_cell.length_c   1.000
_cell.angle_alpha   90.00
_cell.angle_beta   90.00
_cell.angle_gamma   90.00
#
_symmetry.space_group_name_H-M   'P 1'
#
loop_
_entity.id
_entity.type
_entity.pdbx_description
1 polymer ?
#
loop_
_entity_poly.entity_id
_entity_poly.type
_entity_poly.pdbx_seq_one_letter_code
_entity_poly.pdbx_strand_id
1 'polypeptide(L)'
;MRKQWLIMALLLAPLISVAVVFPTAKPVAAWGLVTHQFIVSESYGSITNTSWATAFQYYSLELISGSTAPDQAWQDWDNHLYYPETEEYNAPWAAQTWYDFARANFTLENWSDGFFALGVAAHYMMDPAIPLHTDAAGDPAVFDGHSAYEGDINANLGTLVLDTPGEFTISNVTERVIEHAEFSHQFLDYIIDEYVTTETEALATNSTIKAFTEDCLSMAINSTLSMFYTATIGLNAPDVSITYEHVALVDFAHTNDYIDYSGEVKLTSLNQTLARAGYQMIHHASAITSGALAGVDLFIATCAFDAYTTDELSAIATWAASGNKSILLTSRGDHSEYVLRSRPNQILDALGAHIRVNDDNIYMQGTYASYVNDLNYIPSLPDTAGLMQSVDSLTFYSPSSLYFIDDGPVLPIVYANVTAYQLNHQSPTPTVIYDDTIDGEFGDQIPLIAVEEIGNLRLLVAGTTFFSDFDYPQIDFDNIVLLENFLEWATNRTTGSVSDVDEVGPRIGNVNVTPASPDSDQSVTFTATVTDPGGVESVSLVYEGDAGTVTVDMTDLGNDFTGLITGLSDTTISVKIVATDNDGNVAVRAYYTVTWPGGGIPPAPLDTTMLLIIAGVGVVLVLAVAIVLKRK
;
A
#
# COMPACT_ATOMS: atom_id res chain seq x y z
N MET A 1 -25.77 -47.41 -11.51
CA MET A 1 -24.78 -48.07 -12.40
C MET A 1 -23.86 -46.95 -12.90
N ARG A 2 -22.73 -46.71 -12.22
CA ARG A 2 -21.36 -47.24 -12.42
C ARG A 2 -20.55 -46.45 -13.47
N LYS A 3 -19.34 -46.02 -13.02
CA LYS A 3 -18.16 -45.44 -13.72
C LYS A 3 -18.18 -43.90 -13.87
N GLN A 4 -17.48 -43.05 -13.10
CA GLN A 4 -16.27 -43.14 -12.24
C GLN A 4 -14.92 -42.99 -13.01
N TRP A 5 -14.13 -41.96 -12.61
CA TRP A 5 -12.68 -41.65 -12.81
C TRP A 5 -12.26 -41.06 -14.18
N LEU A 6 -11.37 -40.05 -14.36
CA LEU A 6 -10.23 -39.40 -13.66
C LEU A 6 -10.10 -37.94 -14.24
N ILE A 7 -9.58 -36.86 -13.63
CA ILE A 7 -8.43 -36.63 -12.74
C ILE A 7 -8.79 -35.47 -11.78
N MET A 8 -8.82 -35.79 -10.48
CA MET A 8 -8.79 -34.83 -9.37
C MET A 8 -7.88 -35.51 -8.34
N ALA A 9 -6.59 -35.18 -8.39
CA ALA A 9 -5.58 -35.74 -7.49
C ALA A 9 -4.31 -34.87 -7.54
N LEU A 10 -4.33 -33.75 -6.82
CA LEU A 10 -3.15 -33.17 -6.15
C LEU A 10 -3.57 -32.07 -5.15
N LEU A 11 -4.59 -32.35 -4.35
CA LEU A 11 -4.87 -31.63 -3.11
C LEU A 11 -5.06 -32.67 -2.00
N LEU A 12 -4.26 -32.54 -0.94
CA LEU A 12 -4.21 -33.28 0.33
C LEU A 12 -2.88 -34.03 0.57
N ALA A 13 -1.86 -33.26 0.97
CA ALA A 13 -0.83 -33.72 1.89
C ALA A 13 -0.88 -32.81 3.16
N PRO A 14 -0.77 -33.39 4.37
CA PRO A 14 -1.03 -32.67 5.62
C PRO A 14 0.17 -31.81 6.07
N LEU A 15 -0.15 -30.62 6.57
CA LEU A 15 0.48 -29.86 7.65
C LEU A 15 1.81 -30.42 8.18
N ILE A 16 2.91 -29.89 7.65
CA ILE A 16 4.17 -29.73 8.39
C ILE A 16 4.46 -28.23 8.38
N SER A 17 4.55 -27.64 9.56
CA SER A 17 5.00 -26.27 9.79
C SER A 17 6.42 -26.14 9.26
N VAL A 18 6.55 -25.76 7.99
CA VAL A 18 7.79 -25.21 7.46
C VAL A 18 7.89 -23.83 8.09
N ALA A 19 8.93 -23.62 8.90
CA ALA A 19 9.34 -22.27 9.23
C ALA A 19 9.60 -21.56 7.91
N VAL A 20 8.66 -20.68 7.52
CA VAL A 20 8.85 -19.75 6.42
C VAL A 20 9.92 -18.79 6.91
N VAL A 21 11.17 -19.11 6.57
CA VAL A 21 12.22 -18.11 6.55
C VAL A 21 11.84 -17.21 5.40
N PHE A 22 11.26 -16.05 5.69
CA PHE A 22 11.10 -15.00 4.71
C PHE A 22 12.48 -14.76 4.11
N PRO A 23 12.68 -14.96 2.79
CA PRO A 23 13.91 -14.53 2.17
C PRO A 23 14.02 -13.03 2.43
N THR A 24 15.14 -12.62 3.01
CA THR A 24 15.53 -11.22 3.04
C THR A 24 15.58 -10.74 1.60
N ALA A 25 14.71 -9.80 1.24
CA ALA A 25 14.71 -9.19 -0.08
C ALA A 25 16.12 -8.72 -0.47
N LYS A 26 16.59 -9.27 -1.59
CA LYS A 26 17.62 -8.68 -2.45
C LYS A 26 17.08 -8.80 -3.87
N PRO A 27 16.65 -7.69 -4.51
CA PRO A 27 16.12 -7.67 -5.87
C PRO A 27 17.33 -7.57 -6.86
N VAL A 28 17.28 -7.64 -8.19
CA VAL A 28 16.31 -7.46 -9.29
C VAL A 28 16.93 -8.22 -10.49
N ALA A 29 16.18 -9.04 -11.24
CA ALA A 29 16.66 -9.72 -12.46
C ALA A 29 15.66 -9.57 -13.63
N ALA A 30 15.13 -8.36 -13.81
CA ALA A 30 14.04 -8.04 -14.73
C ALA A 30 14.09 -6.55 -15.07
N TRP A 31 13.65 -6.12 -16.28
CA TRP A 31 13.54 -4.67 -16.52
C TRP A 31 12.73 -4.05 -15.39
N GLY A 32 13.07 -2.85 -14.95
CA GLY A 32 12.28 -2.22 -13.90
C GLY A 32 10.80 -2.14 -14.30
N LEU A 33 9.92 -2.48 -13.37
CA LEU A 33 8.45 -2.56 -13.51
C LEU A 33 7.83 -1.49 -14.43
N VAL A 34 8.31 -0.25 -14.31
CA VAL A 34 7.86 0.92 -15.09
C VAL A 34 8.15 0.76 -16.58
N THR A 35 9.27 0.16 -16.96
CA THR A 35 9.62 -0.02 -18.37
C THR A 35 8.77 -1.09 -19.05
N HIS A 36 8.42 -2.19 -18.36
CA HIS A 36 7.46 -3.17 -18.91
C HIS A 36 6.11 -2.50 -19.24
N GLN A 37 5.59 -1.71 -18.30
CA GLN A 37 4.34 -0.95 -18.47
C GLN A 37 4.44 0.05 -19.62
N PHE A 38 5.58 0.74 -19.75
CA PHE A 38 5.85 1.67 -20.84
C PHE A 38 5.83 0.96 -22.19
N ILE A 39 6.55 -0.16 -22.34
CA ILE A 39 6.60 -0.94 -23.59
C ILE A 39 5.21 -1.42 -23.99
N VAL A 40 4.43 -1.96 -23.05
CA VAL A 40 3.05 -2.38 -23.29
C VAL A 40 2.17 -1.20 -23.73
N SER A 41 2.30 -0.05 -23.07
CA SER A 41 1.51 1.16 -23.36
C SER A 41 1.79 1.74 -24.74
N GLU A 42 3.06 1.89 -25.10
CA GLU A 42 3.46 2.32 -26.44
C GLU A 42 2.99 1.32 -27.52
N SER A 43 3.02 0.02 -27.20
CA SER A 43 2.61 -1.04 -28.11
C SER A 43 1.11 -1.03 -28.38
N TYR A 44 0.27 -1.06 -27.35
CA TYR A 44 -1.19 -1.07 -27.60
C TYR A 44 -1.70 0.27 -28.14
N GLY A 45 -1.05 1.39 -27.77
CA GLY A 45 -1.34 2.72 -28.31
C GLY A 45 -1.06 2.84 -29.81
N SER A 46 -0.24 1.94 -30.36
CA SER A 46 0.18 1.93 -31.77
C SER A 46 -0.63 0.97 -32.67
N ILE A 47 -1.63 0.27 -32.13
CA ILE A 47 -2.47 -0.65 -32.90
C ILE A 47 -3.28 0.10 -33.97
N THR A 48 -3.16 -0.31 -35.23
CA THR A 48 -3.75 0.43 -36.35
C THR A 48 -5.22 0.08 -36.59
N ASN A 49 -5.62 -1.15 -36.24
CA ASN A 49 -7.00 -1.58 -36.36
C ASN A 49 -7.85 -0.95 -35.25
N THR A 50 -8.67 0.04 -35.60
CA THR A 50 -9.50 0.80 -34.63
C THR A 50 -10.35 -0.05 -33.67
N SER A 51 -10.95 -1.16 -34.12
CA SER A 51 -11.75 -2.02 -33.23
C SER A 51 -10.89 -2.77 -32.22
N TRP A 52 -9.73 -3.26 -32.66
CA TRP A 52 -8.76 -3.89 -31.76
C TRP A 52 -8.07 -2.88 -30.87
N ALA A 53 -7.69 -1.70 -31.37
CA ALA A 53 -7.17 -0.61 -30.55
C ALA A 53 -8.14 -0.26 -29.41
N THR A 54 -9.44 -0.20 -29.69
CA THR A 54 -10.48 0.01 -28.66
C THR A 54 -10.52 -1.15 -27.66
N ALA A 55 -10.43 -2.40 -28.12
CA ALA A 55 -10.42 -3.56 -27.24
C ALA A 55 -9.16 -3.62 -26.35
N PHE A 56 -7.98 -3.37 -26.91
CA PHE A 56 -6.73 -3.31 -26.15
C PHE A 56 -6.75 -2.17 -25.13
N GLN A 57 -7.25 -0.99 -25.51
CA GLN A 57 -7.45 0.09 -24.56
C GLN A 57 -8.45 -0.28 -23.48
N TYR A 58 -9.52 -1.02 -23.83
CA TYR A 58 -10.50 -1.49 -22.85
C TYR A 58 -9.89 -2.49 -21.89
N TYR A 59 -9.00 -3.40 -22.33
CA TYR A 59 -8.37 -4.45 -21.51
C TYR A 59 -6.92 -4.12 -21.09
N SER A 60 -6.54 -2.84 -21.09
CA SER A 60 -5.18 -2.42 -20.76
C SER A 60 -4.78 -2.75 -19.32
N LEU A 61 -5.73 -2.77 -18.37
CA LEU A 61 -5.45 -3.14 -16.98
C LEU A 61 -5.01 -4.60 -16.87
N GLU A 62 -5.73 -5.52 -17.51
CA GLU A 62 -5.37 -6.93 -17.54
C GLU A 62 -4.04 -7.15 -18.27
N LEU A 63 -3.84 -6.44 -19.38
CA LEU A 63 -2.61 -6.52 -20.15
C LEU A 63 -1.39 -6.01 -19.37
N ILE A 64 -1.51 -4.88 -18.67
CA ILE A 64 -0.46 -4.32 -17.81
C ILE A 64 -0.19 -5.25 -16.63
N SER A 65 -1.24 -5.70 -15.93
CA SER A 65 -1.14 -6.66 -14.83
C SER A 65 -0.41 -7.95 -15.25
N GLY A 66 -0.75 -8.49 -16.43
CA GLY A 66 -0.04 -9.64 -16.98
C GLY A 66 1.43 -9.36 -17.28
N SER A 67 1.76 -8.15 -17.75
CA SER A 67 3.14 -7.77 -18.07
C SER A 67 4.05 -7.54 -16.86
N THR A 68 3.48 -7.49 -15.66
CA THR A 68 4.25 -7.30 -14.41
C THR A 68 4.20 -8.51 -13.50
N ALA A 69 3.26 -9.43 -13.72
CA ALA A 69 3.07 -10.60 -12.87
C ALA A 69 4.31 -11.50 -12.70
N PRO A 70 5.12 -11.75 -13.74
CA PRO A 70 6.33 -12.56 -13.61
C PRO A 70 7.33 -12.01 -12.59
N ASP A 71 7.47 -10.69 -12.47
CA ASP A 71 8.38 -10.04 -11.52
C ASP A 71 7.83 -9.98 -10.10
N GLN A 72 6.55 -9.68 -9.98
CA GLN A 72 5.97 -9.32 -8.70
C GLN A 72 5.53 -10.57 -7.93
N ALA A 73 4.71 -11.42 -8.54
CA ALA A 73 4.11 -12.55 -7.86
C ALA A 73 4.84 -13.88 -8.07
N TRP A 74 5.34 -14.14 -9.29
CA TRP A 74 5.87 -15.47 -9.61
C TRP A 74 7.36 -15.58 -9.36
N GLN A 75 8.11 -14.54 -9.68
CA GLN A 75 9.56 -14.47 -9.51
C GLN A 75 10.25 -15.69 -10.14
N ASP A 76 9.78 -16.08 -11.32
CA ASP A 76 10.21 -17.28 -12.04
C ASP A 76 11.41 -16.98 -12.96
N TRP A 77 12.48 -16.47 -12.36
CA TRP A 77 13.64 -15.82 -13.01
C TRP A 77 14.23 -16.56 -14.21
N ASP A 78 14.15 -17.89 -14.26
CA ASP A 78 14.61 -18.67 -15.42
C ASP A 78 13.87 -18.32 -16.73
N ASN A 79 12.63 -17.81 -16.64
CA ASN A 79 11.81 -17.41 -17.78
C ASN A 79 12.08 -15.97 -18.25
N HIS A 80 12.92 -15.22 -17.54
CA HIS A 80 13.30 -13.83 -17.86
C HIS A 80 14.56 -13.77 -18.73
N LEU A 81 15.31 -14.86 -18.75
CA LEU A 81 16.63 -14.93 -19.35
C LEU A 81 16.62 -15.76 -20.64
N TYR A 82 17.53 -15.43 -21.56
CA TYR A 82 17.92 -16.32 -22.63
C TYR A 82 19.34 -16.01 -23.12
N TYR A 83 20.24 -16.99 -23.02
CA TYR A 83 21.64 -16.79 -23.36
C TYR A 83 21.92 -17.30 -24.77
N PRO A 84 22.09 -16.43 -25.79
CA PRO A 84 22.14 -16.86 -27.18
C PRO A 84 23.39 -17.68 -27.52
N GLU A 85 24.48 -17.56 -26.76
CA GLU A 85 25.69 -18.36 -27.00
C GLU A 85 25.60 -19.80 -26.48
N THR A 86 24.84 -20.02 -25.39
CA THR A 86 24.73 -21.32 -24.71
C THR A 86 23.38 -22.00 -24.90
N GLU A 87 22.39 -21.25 -25.39
CA GLU A 87 20.97 -21.65 -25.49
C GLU A 87 20.35 -22.01 -24.13
N GLU A 88 20.87 -21.44 -23.03
CA GLU A 88 20.33 -21.61 -21.68
C GLU A 88 19.14 -20.67 -21.43
N TYR A 89 18.30 -21.03 -20.44
CA TYR A 89 17.10 -20.32 -19.98
C TYR A 89 15.90 -20.31 -20.94
N ASN A 90 14.74 -19.90 -20.44
CA ASN A 90 13.46 -20.35 -20.98
C ASN A 90 12.59 -19.26 -21.62
N ALA A 91 13.01 -17.99 -21.63
CA ALA A 91 12.18 -16.88 -22.11
C ALA A 91 11.50 -17.12 -23.48
N PRO A 92 12.19 -17.67 -24.51
CA PRO A 92 11.57 -17.92 -25.82
C PRO A 92 10.40 -18.92 -25.80
N TRP A 93 10.46 -19.93 -24.93
CA TRP A 93 9.40 -20.93 -24.82
C TRP A 93 8.30 -20.49 -23.85
N ALA A 94 8.65 -19.73 -22.82
CA ALA A 94 7.68 -19.10 -21.92
C ALA A 94 6.79 -18.11 -22.69
N ALA A 95 7.40 -17.21 -23.47
CA ALA A 95 6.68 -16.25 -24.32
C ALA A 95 5.72 -16.96 -25.30
N GLN A 96 6.19 -18.01 -25.99
CA GLN A 96 5.36 -18.81 -26.91
C GLN A 96 4.20 -19.50 -26.18
N THR A 97 4.44 -20.07 -25.01
CA THR A 97 3.41 -20.76 -24.22
C THR A 97 2.29 -19.80 -23.81
N TRP A 98 2.65 -18.62 -23.30
CA TRP A 98 1.68 -17.61 -22.89
C TRP A 98 0.98 -16.95 -24.08
N TYR A 99 1.66 -16.77 -25.21
CA TYR A 99 1.03 -16.36 -26.46
C TYR A 99 -0.03 -17.37 -26.93
N ASP A 100 0.25 -18.66 -26.82
CA ASP A 100 -0.70 -19.72 -27.17
C ASP A 100 -1.90 -19.72 -26.22
N PHE A 101 -1.68 -19.48 -24.91
CA PHE A 101 -2.77 -19.29 -23.94
C PHE A 101 -3.63 -18.07 -24.26
N ALA A 102 -3.02 -16.93 -24.59
CA ALA A 102 -3.74 -15.74 -25.01
C ALA A 102 -4.63 -16.02 -26.24
N ARG A 103 -4.07 -16.66 -27.26
CA ARG A 103 -4.79 -17.06 -28.48
C ARG A 103 -5.92 -18.04 -28.20
N ALA A 104 -5.71 -19.01 -27.31
CA ALA A 104 -6.75 -19.95 -26.92
C ALA A 104 -7.91 -19.24 -26.22
N ASN A 105 -7.62 -18.32 -25.30
CA ASN A 105 -8.64 -17.54 -24.60
C ASN A 105 -9.39 -16.58 -25.54
N PHE A 106 -8.71 -15.88 -26.45
CA PHE A 106 -9.37 -15.07 -27.47
C PHE A 106 -10.30 -15.89 -28.38
N THR A 107 -9.90 -17.12 -28.71
CA THR A 107 -10.76 -18.03 -29.51
C THR A 107 -12.01 -18.47 -28.76
N LEU A 108 -11.93 -18.53 -27.42
CA LEU A 108 -13.04 -18.86 -26.54
C LEU A 108 -13.84 -17.64 -26.07
N GLU A 109 -13.46 -16.43 -26.53
CA GLU A 109 -14.04 -15.15 -26.09
C GLU A 109 -13.83 -14.87 -24.58
N ASN A 110 -12.83 -15.51 -23.97
CA ASN A 110 -12.38 -15.25 -22.60
C ASN A 110 -11.39 -14.07 -22.62
N TRP A 111 -11.90 -12.86 -22.89
CA TRP A 111 -11.04 -11.71 -23.20
C TRP A 111 -10.12 -11.30 -22.06
N SER A 112 -10.63 -11.19 -20.83
CA SER A 112 -9.84 -10.80 -19.65
C SER A 112 -8.61 -11.68 -19.47
N ASP A 113 -8.82 -13.00 -19.38
CA ASP A 113 -7.73 -13.99 -19.25
C ASP A 113 -6.80 -13.99 -20.47
N GLY A 114 -7.35 -13.72 -21.66
CA GLY A 114 -6.57 -13.62 -22.89
C GLY A 114 -5.64 -12.42 -22.91
N PHE A 115 -6.10 -11.25 -22.48
CA PHE A 115 -5.29 -10.03 -22.41
C PHE A 115 -4.25 -10.12 -21.29
N PHE A 116 -4.61 -10.68 -20.13
CA PHE A 116 -3.64 -10.99 -19.08
C PHE A 116 -2.53 -11.93 -19.60
N ALA A 117 -2.90 -13.05 -20.21
CA ALA A 117 -1.93 -13.98 -20.80
C ALA A 117 -1.06 -13.33 -21.89
N LEU A 118 -1.62 -12.42 -22.68
CA LEU A 118 -0.88 -11.68 -23.70
C LEU A 118 0.13 -10.70 -23.09
N GLY A 119 -0.21 -10.12 -21.94
CA GLY A 119 0.70 -9.29 -21.14
C GLY A 119 1.90 -10.08 -20.63
N VAL A 120 1.64 -11.27 -20.10
CA VAL A 120 2.70 -12.20 -19.66
C VAL A 120 3.59 -12.62 -20.83
N ALA A 121 3.01 -12.91 -21.99
CA ALA A 121 3.78 -13.22 -23.19
C ALA A 121 4.68 -12.04 -23.61
N ALA A 122 4.19 -10.80 -23.48
CA ALA A 122 4.96 -9.59 -23.77
C ALA A 122 6.15 -9.43 -22.83
N HIS A 123 5.96 -9.69 -21.54
CA HIS A 123 7.02 -9.66 -20.53
C HIS A 123 8.21 -10.54 -20.95
N TYR A 124 7.98 -11.84 -21.13
CA TYR A 124 9.05 -12.77 -21.52
C TYR A 124 9.62 -12.53 -22.92
N MET A 125 8.92 -11.77 -23.79
CA MET A 125 9.46 -11.38 -25.09
C MET A 125 10.38 -10.15 -24.98
N MET A 126 10.07 -9.21 -24.08
CA MET A 126 10.84 -7.97 -23.94
C MET A 126 12.07 -8.10 -23.04
N ASP A 127 12.09 -9.06 -22.11
CA ASP A 127 13.26 -9.26 -21.27
C ASP A 127 14.53 -9.58 -22.05
N PRO A 128 14.56 -10.55 -22.98
CA PRO A 128 15.79 -10.78 -23.74
C PRO A 128 16.16 -9.62 -24.68
N ALA A 129 15.34 -8.58 -24.79
CA ALA A 129 15.73 -7.35 -25.48
C ALA A 129 16.64 -6.43 -24.64
N ILE A 130 16.80 -6.64 -23.33
CA ILE A 130 17.86 -5.97 -22.54
C ILE A 130 19.16 -6.76 -22.59
N PRO A 131 20.31 -6.10 -22.82
CA PRO A 131 21.59 -6.81 -22.89
C PRO A 131 21.89 -7.66 -21.66
N LEU A 132 21.56 -7.17 -20.46
CA LEU A 132 21.90 -7.82 -19.19
C LEU A 132 21.19 -9.18 -18.97
N HIS A 133 20.14 -9.50 -19.72
CA HIS A 133 19.41 -10.78 -19.59
C HIS A 133 19.91 -11.85 -20.57
N THR A 134 21.03 -11.58 -21.25
CA THR A 134 21.55 -12.43 -22.32
C THR A 134 22.83 -13.16 -21.96
N ASP A 135 23.39 -12.96 -20.76
CA ASP A 135 24.55 -13.71 -20.28
C ASP A 135 24.64 -13.70 -18.75
N ALA A 136 25.33 -14.69 -18.18
CA ALA A 136 25.62 -14.74 -16.75
C ALA A 136 26.45 -13.54 -16.26
N ALA A 137 27.19 -12.86 -17.14
CA ALA A 137 27.91 -11.63 -16.82
C ALA A 137 26.97 -10.45 -16.51
N GLY A 138 25.72 -10.49 -16.98
CA GLY A 138 24.70 -9.50 -16.66
C GLY A 138 23.85 -9.85 -15.43
N ASP A 139 24.01 -11.06 -14.87
CA ASP A 139 23.24 -11.53 -13.70
C ASP A 139 23.47 -10.60 -12.49
N PRO A 140 22.41 -10.10 -11.82
CA PRO A 140 22.55 -9.25 -10.62
C PRO A 140 23.30 -9.91 -9.46
N ALA A 141 23.38 -11.24 -9.41
CA ALA A 141 24.20 -11.95 -8.43
C ALA A 141 25.72 -11.84 -8.71
N VAL A 142 26.09 -11.43 -9.92
CA VAL A 142 27.46 -11.33 -10.43
C VAL A 142 27.85 -9.89 -10.76
N PHE A 143 26.90 -9.05 -11.17
CA PHE A 143 27.11 -7.69 -11.66
C PHE A 143 26.27 -6.65 -10.90
N ASP A 144 26.94 -5.89 -10.03
CA ASP A 144 26.33 -4.83 -9.21
C ASP A 144 25.67 -3.71 -10.04
N GLY A 145 26.08 -3.54 -11.31
CA GLY A 145 25.53 -2.51 -12.20
C GLY A 145 24.17 -2.83 -12.80
N HIS A 146 23.62 -4.02 -12.56
CA HIS A 146 22.36 -4.46 -13.16
C HIS A 146 21.21 -3.52 -12.82
N SER A 147 20.94 -3.34 -11.52
CA SER A 147 19.88 -2.45 -11.04
C SER A 147 20.15 -0.97 -11.36
N ALA A 148 21.42 -0.58 -11.54
CA ALA A 148 21.78 0.77 -11.93
C ALA A 148 21.31 1.09 -13.36
N TYR A 149 21.56 0.17 -14.30
CA TYR A 149 21.15 0.36 -15.69
C TYR A 149 19.63 0.42 -15.84
N GLU A 150 18.90 -0.50 -15.21
CA GLU A 150 17.44 -0.52 -15.25
C GLU A 150 16.82 0.68 -14.55
N GLY A 151 17.42 1.11 -13.43
CA GLY A 151 17.05 2.33 -12.73
C GLY A 151 17.24 3.57 -13.62
N ASP A 152 18.37 3.67 -14.32
CA ASP A 152 18.67 4.78 -15.22
C ASP A 152 17.69 4.82 -16.41
N ILE A 153 17.33 3.66 -16.98
CA ILE A 153 16.28 3.57 -18.02
C ILE A 153 14.97 4.14 -17.51
N ASN A 154 14.46 3.66 -16.37
CA ASN A 154 13.20 4.12 -15.79
C ASN A 154 13.19 5.64 -15.59
N ALA A 155 14.30 6.22 -15.14
CA ALA A 155 14.44 7.65 -14.90
C ALA A 155 14.47 8.48 -16.21
N ASN A 156 14.82 7.87 -17.35
CA ASN A 156 15.06 8.56 -18.61
C ASN A 156 14.06 8.22 -19.72
N LEU A 157 13.05 7.35 -19.51
CA LEU A 157 12.08 6.94 -20.54
C LEU A 157 11.53 8.12 -21.38
N GLY A 158 11.16 9.23 -20.75
CA GLY A 158 10.63 10.42 -21.42
C GLY A 158 11.64 11.24 -22.25
N THR A 159 12.93 10.87 -22.21
CA THR A 159 14.04 11.54 -22.94
C THR A 159 14.65 10.68 -24.05
N LEU A 160 14.25 9.41 -24.13
CA LEU A 160 14.67 8.49 -25.17
C LEU A 160 13.98 8.81 -26.49
N VAL A 161 14.71 8.67 -27.58
CA VAL A 161 14.22 8.87 -28.95
C VAL A 161 13.99 7.50 -29.56
N LEU A 162 12.72 7.09 -29.61
CA LEU A 162 12.33 5.75 -30.06
C LEU A 162 11.83 5.78 -31.50
N ASP A 163 12.06 4.67 -32.22
CA ASP A 163 11.53 4.50 -33.56
C ASP A 163 10.01 4.41 -33.54
N THR A 164 9.36 4.88 -34.61
CA THR A 164 7.92 4.68 -34.78
C THR A 164 7.65 3.19 -35.02
N PRO A 165 6.88 2.51 -34.14
CA PRO A 165 6.65 1.08 -34.27
C PRO A 165 5.70 0.78 -35.44
N GLY A 166 5.81 -0.43 -36.00
CA GLY A 166 5.02 -0.88 -37.14
C GLY A 166 4.56 -2.33 -37.01
N GLU A 167 3.32 -2.59 -37.41
CA GLU A 167 2.73 -3.94 -37.33
C GLU A 167 3.27 -4.88 -38.41
N PHE A 168 3.78 -6.04 -38.01
CA PHE A 168 4.04 -7.18 -38.89
C PHE A 168 3.62 -8.50 -38.24
N THR A 169 3.40 -9.53 -39.05
CA THR A 169 3.06 -10.86 -38.54
C THR A 169 4.30 -11.56 -38.01
N ILE A 170 4.26 -12.01 -36.76
CA ILE A 170 5.26 -12.89 -36.17
C ILE A 170 4.88 -14.33 -36.48
N SER A 171 5.71 -15.04 -37.25
CA SER A 171 5.46 -16.44 -37.61
C SER A 171 5.85 -17.43 -36.51
N ASN A 172 6.75 -17.03 -35.61
CA ASN A 172 7.30 -17.87 -34.57
C ASN A 172 7.74 -16.96 -33.40
N VAL A 173 7.04 -17.04 -32.27
CA VAL A 173 7.33 -16.17 -31.11
C VAL A 173 8.67 -16.54 -30.49
N THR A 174 8.97 -17.85 -30.38
CA THR A 174 10.26 -18.34 -29.87
C THR A 174 11.44 -17.78 -30.67
N GLU A 175 11.38 -17.87 -32.01
CA GLU A 175 12.46 -17.34 -32.86
C GLU A 175 12.61 -15.83 -32.72
N ARG A 176 11.50 -15.10 -32.58
CA ARG A 176 11.54 -13.65 -32.37
C ARG A 176 12.22 -13.25 -31.05
N VAL A 177 11.98 -14.02 -29.98
CA VAL A 177 12.62 -13.78 -28.67
C VAL A 177 14.12 -14.09 -28.75
N ILE A 178 14.52 -15.15 -29.47
CA ILE A 178 15.93 -15.47 -29.72
C ILE A 178 16.62 -14.33 -30.49
N GLU A 179 15.97 -13.79 -31.54
CA GLU A 179 16.48 -12.63 -32.27
C GLU A 179 16.68 -11.40 -31.37
N HIS A 180 15.82 -11.20 -30.37
CA HIS A 180 16.00 -10.12 -29.40
C HIS A 180 17.27 -10.31 -28.59
N ALA A 181 17.47 -11.52 -28.05
CA ALA A 181 18.64 -11.86 -27.26
C ALA A 181 19.92 -11.72 -28.08
N GLU A 182 19.96 -12.24 -29.31
CA GLU A 182 21.12 -12.11 -30.20
C GLU A 182 21.43 -10.64 -30.55
N PHE A 183 20.41 -9.80 -30.68
CA PHE A 183 20.60 -8.38 -30.96
C PHE A 183 21.14 -7.63 -29.75
N SER A 184 20.47 -7.75 -28.60
CA SER A 184 20.82 -7.02 -27.38
C SER A 184 22.15 -7.48 -26.79
N HIS A 185 22.50 -8.77 -26.92
CA HIS A 185 23.76 -9.34 -26.46
C HIS A 185 24.99 -8.66 -27.09
N GLN A 186 24.87 -8.11 -28.31
CA GLN A 186 25.96 -7.39 -28.98
C GLN A 186 26.40 -6.13 -28.22
N PHE A 187 25.56 -5.62 -27.31
CA PHE A 187 25.82 -4.43 -26.51
C PHE A 187 26.24 -4.75 -25.07
N LEU A 188 26.18 -6.02 -24.64
CA LEU A 188 26.39 -6.43 -23.25
C LEU A 188 27.68 -5.87 -22.65
N ASP A 189 28.83 -6.11 -23.29
CA ASP A 189 30.13 -5.65 -22.80
C ASP A 189 30.18 -4.12 -22.64
N TYR A 190 29.54 -3.36 -23.54
CA TYR A 190 29.49 -1.90 -23.45
C TYR A 190 28.67 -1.44 -22.24
N ILE A 191 27.56 -2.12 -21.95
CA ILE A 191 26.75 -1.82 -20.78
C ILE A 191 27.53 -2.17 -19.50
N ILE A 192 28.13 -3.36 -19.43
CA ILE A 192 28.90 -3.79 -18.25
C ILE A 192 30.08 -2.86 -17.96
N ASP A 193 30.81 -2.45 -19.00
CA ASP A 193 31.97 -1.57 -18.86
C ASP A 193 31.58 -0.15 -18.38
N GLU A 194 30.37 0.30 -18.67
CA GLU A 194 29.88 1.62 -18.26
C GLU A 194 29.28 1.60 -16.85
N TYR A 195 28.38 0.65 -16.57
CA TYR A 195 27.64 0.57 -15.29
C TYR A 195 28.43 -0.17 -14.21
N VAL A 196 29.54 0.42 -13.78
CA VAL A 196 30.48 -0.24 -12.85
C VAL A 196 30.07 -0.22 -11.37
N THR A 197 28.98 0.47 -11.01
CA THR A 197 28.43 0.53 -9.64
C THR A 197 26.90 0.50 -9.65
N THR A 198 26.31 0.24 -8.48
CA THR A 198 24.85 0.27 -8.23
C THR A 198 24.20 1.64 -8.46
N GLU A 199 24.99 2.72 -8.56
CA GLU A 199 24.50 4.11 -8.63
C GLU A 199 24.92 4.81 -9.94
N THR A 200 25.43 4.07 -10.93
CA THR A 200 25.88 4.68 -12.18
C THR A 200 24.69 5.13 -13.01
N GLU A 201 24.71 6.39 -13.46
CA GLU A 201 23.77 6.95 -14.44
C GLU A 201 24.56 7.38 -15.68
N ALA A 202 24.32 6.73 -16.82
CA ALA A 202 25.07 6.96 -18.05
C ALA A 202 24.20 7.45 -19.22
N LEU A 203 22.89 7.17 -19.25
CA LEU A 203 22.02 7.50 -20.39
C LEU A 203 22.04 9.00 -20.74
N ALA A 204 22.07 9.88 -19.74
CA ALA A 204 22.10 11.31 -19.94
C ALA A 204 23.44 11.83 -20.48
N THR A 205 24.55 11.09 -20.29
CA THR A 205 25.91 11.60 -20.55
C THR A 205 26.70 10.80 -21.59
N ASN A 206 26.32 9.55 -21.84
CA ASN A 206 26.95 8.65 -22.79
C ASN A 206 26.01 8.35 -23.97
N SER A 207 26.22 9.06 -25.08
CA SER A 207 25.38 8.93 -26.27
C SER A 207 25.41 7.55 -26.92
N THR A 208 26.47 6.77 -26.71
CA THR A 208 26.57 5.42 -27.27
C THR A 208 25.67 4.46 -26.51
N ILE A 209 25.74 4.48 -25.17
CA ILE A 209 24.88 3.69 -24.30
C ILE A 209 23.42 4.07 -24.54
N LYS A 210 23.12 5.37 -24.58
CA LYS A 210 21.79 5.87 -24.91
C LYS A 210 21.26 5.30 -26.23
N ALA A 211 22.07 5.31 -27.30
CA ALA A 211 21.66 4.78 -28.60
C ALA A 211 21.40 3.26 -28.56
N PHE A 212 22.24 2.48 -27.88
CA PHE A 212 22.00 1.04 -27.73
C PHE A 212 20.72 0.75 -26.95
N THR A 213 20.45 1.51 -25.88
CA THR A 213 19.22 1.42 -25.13
C THR A 213 18.00 1.78 -25.97
N GLU A 214 18.07 2.86 -26.77
CA GLU A 214 17.01 3.28 -27.70
C GLU A 214 16.72 2.20 -28.76
N ASP A 215 17.75 1.58 -29.32
CA ASP A 215 17.62 0.49 -30.30
C ASP A 215 16.94 -0.75 -29.67
N CYS A 216 17.40 -1.18 -28.49
CA CYS A 216 16.81 -2.28 -27.73
C CYS A 216 15.34 -2.03 -27.37
N LEU A 217 15.03 -0.84 -26.85
CA LEU A 217 13.67 -0.48 -26.44
C LEU A 217 12.73 -0.34 -27.65
N SER A 218 13.21 0.24 -28.74
CA SER A 218 12.45 0.33 -30.00
C SER A 218 12.15 -1.05 -30.58
N MET A 219 13.11 -1.98 -30.52
CA MET A 219 12.91 -3.38 -30.92
C MET A 219 11.84 -4.05 -30.04
N ALA A 220 11.92 -3.89 -28.72
CA ALA A 220 10.97 -4.47 -27.78
C ALA A 220 9.53 -3.98 -28.05
N ILE A 221 9.34 -2.68 -28.22
CA ILE A 221 8.02 -2.07 -28.55
C ILE A 221 7.52 -2.59 -29.89
N ASN A 222 8.35 -2.56 -30.93
CA ASN A 222 7.95 -2.94 -32.28
C ASN A 222 7.54 -4.43 -32.36
N SER A 223 8.26 -5.29 -31.65
CA SER A 223 7.91 -6.71 -31.55
C SER A 223 6.66 -6.93 -30.71
N THR A 224 6.50 -6.19 -29.60
CA THR A 224 5.33 -6.31 -28.71
C THR A 224 4.05 -5.90 -29.43
N LEU A 225 4.06 -4.75 -30.10
CA LEU A 225 3.00 -4.35 -31.03
C LEU A 225 2.70 -5.44 -32.07
N SER A 226 3.75 -6.01 -32.67
CA SER A 226 3.58 -7.04 -33.71
C SER A 226 3.04 -8.36 -33.17
N MET A 227 3.37 -8.71 -31.93
CA MET A 227 2.78 -9.86 -31.24
C MET A 227 1.30 -9.62 -30.93
N PHE A 228 0.96 -8.42 -30.45
CA PHE A 228 -0.43 -8.01 -30.24
C PHE A 228 -1.22 -8.08 -31.54
N TYR A 229 -0.71 -7.46 -32.61
CA TYR A 229 -1.29 -7.54 -33.94
C TYR A 229 -1.47 -9.00 -34.40
N THR A 230 -0.43 -9.83 -34.29
CA THR A 230 -0.48 -11.25 -34.67
C THR A 230 -1.52 -12.01 -33.86
N ALA A 231 -1.66 -11.70 -32.56
CA ALA A 231 -2.64 -12.30 -31.67
C ALA A 231 -4.09 -12.05 -32.11
N THR A 232 -4.35 -10.99 -32.89
CA THR A 232 -5.69 -10.65 -33.39
C THR A 232 -6.04 -11.29 -34.73
N ILE A 233 -5.05 -11.81 -35.48
CA ILE A 233 -5.26 -12.27 -36.86
C ILE A 233 -6.29 -13.41 -36.89
N GLY A 234 -7.30 -13.24 -37.76
CA GLY A 234 -8.38 -14.22 -37.96
C GLY A 234 -9.50 -14.17 -36.92
N LEU A 235 -9.47 -13.20 -36.00
CA LEU A 235 -10.50 -13.00 -34.97
C LEU A 235 -11.18 -11.64 -35.13
N ASN A 236 -12.41 -11.53 -34.64
CA ASN A 236 -13.09 -10.25 -34.50
C ASN A 236 -12.77 -9.67 -33.12
N ALA A 237 -12.60 -8.35 -33.05
CA ALA A 237 -12.45 -7.68 -31.76
C ALA A 237 -13.72 -7.86 -30.91
N PRO A 238 -13.61 -7.96 -29.57
CA PRO A 238 -14.76 -7.97 -28.68
C PRO A 238 -15.59 -6.68 -28.81
N ASP A 239 -16.89 -6.79 -28.55
CA ASP A 239 -17.72 -5.61 -28.33
C ASP A 239 -17.45 -5.07 -26.92
N VAL A 240 -16.71 -3.98 -26.88
CA VAL A 240 -16.32 -3.26 -25.65
C VAL A 240 -17.04 -1.91 -25.55
N SER A 241 -18.21 -1.78 -26.19
CA SER A 241 -18.97 -0.54 -26.15
C SER A 241 -19.43 -0.22 -24.73
N ILE A 242 -19.04 0.96 -24.25
CA ILE A 242 -19.41 1.47 -22.93
C ILE A 242 -20.66 2.32 -23.05
N THR A 243 -21.64 2.04 -22.20
CA THR A 243 -22.81 2.91 -21.99
C THR A 243 -22.63 3.64 -20.67
N TYR A 244 -22.63 4.97 -20.72
CA TYR A 244 -22.60 5.79 -19.52
C TYR A 244 -24.02 6.01 -19.01
N GLU A 245 -24.31 5.45 -17.83
CA GLU A 245 -25.58 5.61 -17.12
C GLU A 245 -25.47 6.65 -16.00
N HIS A 246 -24.25 6.93 -15.56
CA HIS A 246 -23.94 7.80 -14.43
C HIS A 246 -22.84 8.81 -14.78
N VAL A 247 -22.72 9.86 -13.97
CA VAL A 247 -21.65 10.85 -14.10
C VAL A 247 -20.83 10.93 -12.82
N ALA A 248 -19.52 10.77 -12.92
CA ALA A 248 -18.56 10.94 -11.84
C ALA A 248 -17.76 12.23 -12.05
N LEU A 249 -17.86 13.19 -11.12
CA LEU A 249 -17.00 14.36 -11.12
C LEU A 249 -15.81 14.10 -10.21
N VAL A 250 -14.60 14.21 -10.76
CA VAL A 250 -13.36 14.06 -10.02
C VAL A 250 -12.75 15.45 -9.83
N ASP A 251 -12.43 15.78 -8.59
CA ASP A 251 -11.85 17.07 -8.23
C ASP A 251 -10.38 17.16 -8.67
N PHE A 252 -10.08 18.11 -9.54
CA PHE A 252 -8.73 18.49 -10.00
C PHE A 252 -8.39 19.94 -9.61
N ALA A 253 -9.25 20.61 -8.84
CA ALA A 253 -9.14 22.05 -8.60
C ALA A 253 -8.26 22.42 -7.39
N HIS A 254 -7.98 21.48 -6.49
CA HIS A 254 -7.40 21.76 -5.18
C HIS A 254 -6.01 21.18 -4.96
N THR A 255 -5.21 21.11 -6.04
CA THR A 255 -3.86 20.50 -6.03
C THR A 255 -3.85 19.15 -5.31
N ASN A 256 -4.83 18.30 -5.63
CA ASN A 256 -5.03 17.07 -4.88
C ASN A 256 -3.90 16.06 -5.07
N ASP A 257 -3.78 15.16 -4.11
CA ASP A 257 -2.86 14.03 -4.18
C ASP A 257 -3.05 13.23 -5.48
N TYR A 258 -1.95 12.78 -6.08
CA TYR A 258 -1.88 12.05 -7.36
C TYR A 258 -2.36 12.81 -8.61
N ILE A 259 -2.64 14.11 -8.56
CA ILE A 259 -3.06 14.88 -9.75
C ILE A 259 -1.91 15.62 -10.45
N ASP A 260 -0.93 16.10 -9.70
CA ASP A 260 0.29 16.75 -10.24
C ASP A 260 1.53 16.16 -9.57
N TYR A 261 1.58 14.83 -9.52
CA TYR A 261 2.68 14.12 -8.90
C TYR A 261 3.89 14.16 -9.85
N SER A 262 4.87 15.00 -9.51
CA SER A 262 6.06 15.25 -10.32
C SER A 262 5.78 15.77 -11.74
N GLY A 263 4.71 16.55 -11.93
CA GLY A 263 4.31 17.07 -13.24
C GLY A 263 3.37 16.15 -14.02
N GLU A 264 2.92 15.04 -13.44
CA GLU A 264 2.09 14.04 -14.09
C GLU A 264 0.83 13.67 -13.27
N VAL A 265 -0.24 13.31 -13.97
CA VAL A 265 -1.47 12.78 -13.37
C VAL A 265 -1.29 11.29 -13.13
N LYS A 266 -1.51 10.83 -11.89
CA LYS A 266 -1.43 9.42 -11.45
C LYS A 266 -2.81 8.85 -11.09
N LEU A 267 -3.85 9.34 -11.75
CA LEU A 267 -5.25 8.87 -11.67
C LEU A 267 -5.79 8.52 -13.07
N THR A 268 -4.93 8.22 -14.03
CA THR A 268 -5.36 8.00 -15.42
C THR A 268 -6.15 6.71 -15.58
N SER A 269 -5.80 5.67 -14.81
CA SER A 269 -6.44 4.34 -14.81
C SER A 269 -7.84 4.37 -14.20
N LEU A 270 -8.12 5.32 -13.30
CA LEU A 270 -9.45 5.50 -12.68
C LEU A 270 -10.55 5.71 -13.73
N ASN A 271 -10.27 6.44 -14.80
CA ASN A 271 -11.25 6.69 -15.86
C ASN A 271 -11.76 5.39 -16.49
N GLN A 272 -10.89 4.40 -16.65
CA GLN A 272 -11.25 3.11 -17.24
C GLN A 272 -12.16 2.31 -16.32
N THR A 273 -11.84 2.22 -15.03
CA THR A 273 -12.68 1.55 -14.02
C THR A 273 -14.05 2.20 -13.90
N LEU A 274 -14.09 3.54 -13.86
CA LEU A 274 -15.35 4.30 -13.89
C LEU A 274 -16.16 3.99 -15.16
N ALA A 275 -15.52 4.02 -16.32
CA ALA A 275 -16.20 3.78 -17.58
C ALA A 275 -16.78 2.35 -17.64
N ARG A 276 -16.03 1.34 -17.20
CA ARG A 276 -16.51 -0.04 -17.08
C ARG A 276 -17.69 -0.19 -16.11
N ALA A 277 -17.72 0.63 -15.06
CA ALA A 277 -18.85 0.72 -14.13
C ALA A 277 -20.01 1.61 -14.62
N GLY A 278 -19.97 2.09 -15.87
CA GLY A 278 -21.03 2.91 -16.46
C GLY A 278 -20.99 4.40 -16.07
N TYR A 279 -19.89 4.89 -15.52
CA TYR A 279 -19.69 6.30 -15.18
C TYR A 279 -18.93 7.05 -16.27
N GLN A 280 -19.49 8.18 -16.71
CA GLN A 280 -18.73 9.17 -17.44
C GLN A 280 -17.91 10.00 -16.45
N MET A 281 -16.57 9.94 -16.54
CA MET A 281 -15.69 10.78 -15.74
C MET A 281 -15.66 12.22 -16.28
N ILE A 282 -15.79 13.19 -15.37
CA ILE A 282 -15.55 14.60 -15.62
C ILE A 282 -14.32 15.03 -14.81
N HIS A 283 -13.28 15.45 -15.51
CA HIS A 283 -12.09 16.06 -14.92
C HIS A 283 -12.39 17.54 -14.63
N HIS A 284 -12.51 17.93 -13.36
CA HIS A 284 -12.95 19.27 -13.01
C HIS A 284 -11.85 20.06 -12.29
N ALA A 285 -11.16 20.93 -13.04
CA ALA A 285 -9.98 21.70 -12.56
C ALA A 285 -10.31 23.14 -12.15
N SER A 286 -11.55 23.42 -11.73
CA SER A 286 -11.98 24.76 -11.29
C SER A 286 -12.88 24.67 -10.07
N ALA A 287 -13.24 25.80 -9.47
CA ALA A 287 -14.07 25.79 -8.25
C ALA A 287 -15.34 24.92 -8.39
N ILE A 288 -15.66 24.17 -7.35
CA ILE A 288 -16.80 23.24 -7.32
C ILE A 288 -18.09 24.02 -7.09
N THR A 289 -18.83 24.32 -8.16
CA THR A 289 -20.09 25.06 -8.09
C THR A 289 -21.30 24.15 -8.23
N SER A 290 -22.48 24.64 -7.84
CA SER A 290 -23.75 23.94 -8.06
C SER A 290 -24.02 23.63 -9.54
N GLY A 291 -23.52 24.48 -10.45
CA GLY A 291 -23.58 24.23 -11.89
C GLY A 291 -22.65 23.10 -12.34
N ALA A 292 -21.46 22.96 -11.74
CA ALA A 292 -20.53 21.88 -12.02
C ALA A 292 -21.09 20.52 -11.55
N LEU A 293 -21.78 20.51 -10.42
CA LEU A 293 -22.40 19.31 -9.84
C LEU A 293 -23.76 18.95 -10.48
N ALA A 294 -24.24 19.73 -11.46
CA ALA A 294 -25.52 19.47 -12.10
C ALA A 294 -25.46 18.17 -12.93
N GLY A 295 -26.28 17.18 -12.56
CA GLY A 295 -26.31 15.88 -13.23
C GLY A 295 -25.20 14.92 -12.79
N VAL A 296 -24.35 15.31 -11.83
CA VAL A 296 -23.33 14.44 -11.24
C VAL A 296 -23.97 13.48 -10.24
N ASP A 297 -23.59 12.21 -10.26
CA ASP A 297 -24.07 11.16 -9.36
C ASP A 297 -23.03 10.76 -8.31
N LEU A 298 -21.76 10.79 -8.70
CA LEU A 298 -20.61 10.48 -7.84
C LEU A 298 -19.64 11.67 -7.83
N PHE A 299 -19.21 12.09 -6.64
CA PHE A 299 -18.12 13.04 -6.46
C PHE A 299 -16.92 12.32 -5.85
N ILE A 300 -15.76 12.45 -6.49
CA ILE A 300 -14.51 11.83 -6.04
C ILE A 300 -13.51 12.95 -5.76
N ALA A 301 -12.95 12.95 -4.56
CA ALA A 301 -11.86 13.84 -4.19
C ALA A 301 -10.77 13.05 -3.47
N THR A 302 -9.53 13.17 -3.96
CA THR A 302 -8.36 12.70 -3.21
C THR A 302 -7.95 13.74 -2.17
N CYS A 303 -6.88 13.50 -1.42
CA CYS A 303 -6.44 14.43 -0.39
C CYS A 303 -6.10 15.80 -1.00
N ALA A 304 -6.96 16.79 -0.80
CA ALA A 304 -6.76 18.17 -1.25
C ALA A 304 -5.62 18.85 -0.49
N PHE A 305 -4.84 19.69 -1.19
CA PHE A 305 -3.82 20.53 -0.55
C PHE A 305 -4.32 21.96 -0.39
N ASP A 306 -5.11 22.45 -1.35
CA ASP A 306 -5.79 23.74 -1.25
C ASP A 306 -7.08 23.68 -0.42
N ALA A 307 -7.48 24.83 0.12
CA ALA A 307 -8.70 24.97 0.91
C ALA A 307 -9.93 25.05 -0.01
N TYR A 308 -10.99 24.34 0.35
CA TYR A 308 -12.31 24.58 -0.24
C TYR A 308 -12.90 25.88 0.29
N THR A 309 -13.52 26.66 -0.58
CA THR A 309 -14.25 27.87 -0.19
C THR A 309 -15.60 27.53 0.43
N THR A 310 -16.18 28.47 1.20
CA THR A 310 -17.53 28.30 1.77
C THR A 310 -18.60 28.06 0.71
N ASP A 311 -18.46 28.69 -0.47
CA ASP A 311 -19.41 28.53 -1.57
C ASP A 311 -19.32 27.12 -2.18
N GLU A 312 -18.12 26.55 -2.28
CA GLU A 312 -17.92 25.17 -2.74
C GLU A 312 -18.48 24.15 -1.76
N LEU A 313 -18.14 24.29 -0.47
CA LEU A 313 -18.66 23.41 0.57
C LEU A 313 -20.20 23.45 0.62
N SER A 314 -20.80 24.63 0.47
CA SER A 314 -22.26 24.79 0.38
C SER A 314 -22.85 24.12 -0.86
N ALA A 315 -22.17 24.22 -2.01
CA ALA A 315 -22.59 23.56 -3.24
C ALA A 315 -22.53 22.03 -3.12
N ILE A 316 -21.44 21.48 -2.58
CA ILE A 316 -21.24 20.05 -2.33
C ILE A 316 -22.32 19.52 -1.38
N ALA A 317 -22.51 20.19 -0.23
CA ALA A 317 -23.52 19.77 0.75
C ALA A 317 -24.95 19.81 0.18
N THR A 318 -25.29 20.87 -0.56
CA THR A 318 -26.61 20.99 -1.21
C THR A 318 -26.81 19.90 -2.26
N TRP A 319 -25.79 19.59 -3.06
CA TRP A 319 -25.84 18.53 -4.06
C TRP A 319 -25.97 17.15 -3.40
N ALA A 320 -25.19 16.87 -2.37
CA ALA A 320 -25.23 15.60 -1.64
C ALA A 320 -26.63 15.33 -1.04
N ALA A 321 -27.30 16.37 -0.55
CA ALA A 321 -28.66 16.27 -0.02
C ALA A 321 -29.77 16.16 -1.09
N SER A 322 -29.44 16.30 -2.38
CA SER A 322 -30.43 16.41 -3.47
C SER A 322 -31.04 15.08 -3.92
N GLY A 323 -30.56 13.93 -3.43
CA GLY A 323 -31.07 12.61 -3.78
C GLY A 323 -30.07 11.50 -3.54
N ASN A 324 -30.17 10.42 -4.34
CA ASN A 324 -29.25 9.28 -4.29
C ASN A 324 -27.90 9.67 -4.88
N LYS A 325 -27.06 10.33 -4.08
CA LYS A 325 -25.69 10.72 -4.44
C LYS A 325 -24.67 9.87 -3.71
N SER A 326 -23.43 9.89 -4.20
CA SER A 326 -22.32 9.20 -3.57
C SER A 326 -21.07 10.06 -3.54
N ILE A 327 -20.27 9.91 -2.48
CA ILE A 327 -18.95 10.54 -2.35
C ILE A 327 -17.91 9.47 -2.06
N LEU A 328 -16.80 9.51 -2.79
CA LEU A 328 -15.56 8.83 -2.47
C LEU A 328 -14.52 9.87 -2.09
N LEU A 329 -14.11 9.86 -0.82
CA LEU A 329 -13.15 10.81 -0.28
C LEU A 329 -11.93 10.07 0.25
N THR A 330 -10.74 10.52 -0.10
CA THR A 330 -9.51 9.95 0.46
C THR A 330 -8.68 11.01 1.16
N SER A 331 -7.86 10.56 2.11
CA SER A 331 -6.83 11.35 2.74
C SER A 331 -5.44 10.80 2.41
N ARG A 332 -4.42 11.20 3.17
CA ARG A 332 -3.04 10.75 3.05
C ARG A 332 -2.37 10.90 4.41
N GLY A 333 -1.64 9.88 4.84
CA GLY A 333 -0.87 9.89 6.07
C GLY A 333 0.36 10.81 6.04
N ASP A 334 0.94 11.04 7.20
CA ASP A 334 1.98 12.04 7.45
C ASP A 334 3.44 11.65 7.31
N HIS A 335 3.73 10.50 6.70
CA HIS A 335 5.08 9.98 6.57
C HIS A 335 6.08 10.87 5.82
N SER A 336 5.63 11.74 4.90
CA SER A 336 6.46 12.56 4.00
C SER A 336 6.17 14.07 4.11
N GLU A 337 6.69 14.88 3.16
CA GLU A 337 6.57 16.35 3.17
C GLU A 337 5.18 16.86 3.59
N TYR A 338 5.19 17.92 4.38
CA TYR A 338 3.99 18.43 5.03
C TYR A 338 2.94 18.91 4.03
N VAL A 339 1.76 18.30 4.11
CA VAL A 339 0.51 18.78 3.52
C VAL A 339 -0.54 18.83 4.62
N LEU A 340 -1.50 19.76 4.51
CA LEU A 340 -2.53 19.95 5.55
C LEU A 340 -3.59 18.84 5.42
N ARG A 341 -3.51 17.76 6.20
CA ARG A 341 -4.31 16.53 5.99
C ARG A 341 -5.75 16.61 6.48
N SER A 342 -6.13 17.68 7.16
CA SER A 342 -7.50 17.93 7.61
C SER A 342 -8.41 18.52 6.52
N ARG A 343 -7.93 18.68 5.27
CA ARG A 343 -8.75 19.20 4.17
C ARG A 343 -9.98 18.36 3.85
N PRO A 344 -9.90 17.01 3.80
CA PRO A 344 -11.10 16.17 3.68
C PRO A 344 -12.15 16.47 4.76
N ASN A 345 -11.73 16.82 5.98
CA ASN A 345 -12.66 17.16 7.06
C ASN A 345 -13.50 18.41 6.76
N GLN A 346 -13.07 19.32 5.87
CA GLN A 346 -13.90 20.47 5.45
C GLN A 346 -15.18 20.02 4.73
N ILE A 347 -15.06 19.02 3.84
CA ILE A 347 -16.19 18.40 3.16
C ILE A 347 -17.03 17.61 4.16
N LEU A 348 -16.40 16.77 4.99
CA LEU A 348 -17.10 15.94 5.99
C LEU A 348 -17.92 16.79 6.97
N ASP A 349 -17.36 17.90 7.46
CA ASP A 349 -18.07 18.87 8.30
C ASP A 349 -19.26 19.51 7.57
N ALA A 350 -19.09 19.88 6.30
CA ALA A 350 -20.15 20.48 5.50
C ALA A 350 -21.31 19.51 5.19
N LEU A 351 -21.01 18.22 5.07
CA LEU A 351 -22.00 17.16 4.90
C LEU A 351 -22.74 16.84 6.20
N GLY A 352 -22.17 17.19 7.35
CA GLY A 352 -22.62 16.70 8.65
C GLY A 352 -22.28 15.22 8.87
N ALA A 353 -21.22 14.73 8.22
CA ALA A 353 -20.72 13.37 8.40
C ALA A 353 -20.21 13.16 9.83
N HIS A 354 -20.19 11.92 10.28
CA HIS A 354 -19.61 11.50 11.55
C HIS A 354 -18.18 10.97 11.41
N ILE A 355 -17.76 10.58 10.21
CA ILE A 355 -16.36 10.21 9.92
C ILE A 355 -15.44 11.43 9.91
N ARG A 356 -14.25 11.31 10.49
CA ARG A 356 -13.15 12.28 10.39
C ARG A 356 -11.83 11.58 10.08
N VAL A 357 -10.99 12.28 9.35
CA VAL A 357 -9.60 11.92 9.07
C VAL A 357 -8.70 12.50 10.16
N ASN A 358 -7.78 11.69 10.67
CA ASN A 358 -6.79 12.09 11.66
C ASN A 358 -5.53 12.69 11.02
N ASP A 359 -4.75 13.43 11.81
CA ASP A 359 -3.45 13.96 11.37
C ASP A 359 -2.32 13.08 11.91
N ASP A 360 -2.13 11.94 11.26
CA ASP A 360 -1.14 10.92 11.62
C ASP A 360 -0.66 10.14 10.39
N ASN A 361 0.24 9.19 10.63
CA ASN A 361 0.51 8.11 9.71
C ASN A 361 0.46 6.77 10.44
N ILE A 362 -0.12 5.78 9.77
CA ILE A 362 -0.16 4.41 10.26
C ILE A 362 1.02 3.64 9.72
N TYR A 363 1.81 3.12 10.64
CA TYR A 363 2.95 2.27 10.37
C TYR A 363 2.58 0.82 10.66
N MET A 364 3.23 -0.12 9.99
CA MET A 364 3.09 -1.55 10.21
C MET A 364 4.46 -2.20 10.35
N GLN A 365 4.61 -3.11 11.32
CA GLN A 365 5.81 -3.94 11.40
C GLN A 365 5.71 -5.13 10.44
N GLY A 366 6.86 -5.52 9.88
CA GLY A 366 6.96 -6.73 9.05
C GLY A 366 6.71 -6.51 7.56
N THR A 367 6.44 -5.29 7.12
CA THR A 367 6.40 -4.90 5.70
C THR A 367 7.78 -4.44 5.22
N TYR A 368 7.98 -4.36 3.89
CA TYR A 368 9.26 -3.96 3.30
C TYR A 368 9.68 -2.53 3.70
N ALA A 369 8.68 -1.67 3.96
CA ALA A 369 8.84 -0.34 4.49
C ALA A 369 7.73 -0.07 5.49
N SER A 370 8.06 0.46 6.66
CA SER A 370 7.11 0.54 7.78
C SER A 370 5.89 1.42 7.51
N TYR A 371 5.93 2.32 6.52
CA TYR A 371 4.80 3.17 6.10
C TYR A 371 3.88 2.48 5.08
N VAL A 372 4.18 1.24 4.70
CA VAL A 372 3.30 0.40 3.88
C VAL A 372 2.58 -0.57 4.79
N ASN A 373 1.27 -0.69 4.57
CA ASN A 373 0.37 -1.51 5.37
C ASN A 373 -0.26 -2.57 4.46
N ASP A 374 0.24 -3.81 4.55
CA ASP A 374 -0.26 -4.95 3.79
C ASP A 374 -1.25 -5.74 4.65
N LEU A 375 -2.52 -5.70 4.28
CA LEU A 375 -3.64 -6.27 5.02
C LEU A 375 -4.07 -7.57 4.35
N ASN A 376 -3.82 -8.68 5.05
CA ASN A 376 -4.19 -10.03 4.60
C ASN A 376 -5.38 -10.62 5.40
N TYR A 377 -5.95 -9.81 6.30
CA TYR A 377 -7.14 -10.16 7.04
C TYR A 377 -8.25 -9.21 6.62
N ILE A 378 -9.23 -9.73 5.90
CA ILE A 378 -10.36 -8.97 5.40
C ILE A 378 -11.61 -9.34 6.21
N PRO A 379 -12.37 -8.36 6.74
CA PRO A 379 -13.59 -8.63 7.49
C PRO A 379 -14.66 -9.32 6.64
N SER A 380 -15.64 -9.96 7.31
CA SER A 380 -16.66 -10.73 6.60
C SER A 380 -17.66 -9.83 5.84
N LEU A 381 -18.30 -10.36 4.79
CA LEU A 381 -19.22 -9.56 3.95
C LEU A 381 -20.37 -8.88 4.70
N PRO A 382 -21.04 -9.54 5.67
CA PRO A 382 -22.07 -8.88 6.49
C PRO A 382 -21.55 -7.65 7.24
N ASP A 383 -20.29 -7.66 7.66
CA ASP A 383 -19.70 -6.61 8.50
C ASP A 383 -19.17 -5.42 7.67
N THR A 384 -19.29 -5.49 6.34
CA THR A 384 -18.69 -4.51 5.42
C THR A 384 -19.68 -3.95 4.41
N ALA A 385 -20.98 -4.11 4.67
CA ALA A 385 -22.05 -3.77 3.73
C ALA A 385 -21.89 -4.44 2.35
N GLY A 386 -21.15 -5.55 2.27
CA GLY A 386 -20.82 -6.26 1.03
C GLY A 386 -19.64 -5.70 0.23
N LEU A 387 -18.96 -4.65 0.72
CA LEU A 387 -17.87 -3.98 0.00
C LEU A 387 -16.59 -4.83 -0.12
N MET A 388 -16.44 -5.87 0.68
CA MET A 388 -15.30 -6.79 0.64
C MET A 388 -15.54 -8.04 -0.24
N GLN A 389 -16.51 -7.98 -1.15
CA GLN A 389 -16.75 -9.10 -2.06
C GLN A 389 -15.52 -9.36 -2.93
N SER A 390 -14.97 -10.57 -2.86
CA SER A 390 -13.78 -10.96 -3.63
C SER A 390 -12.54 -10.10 -3.35
N VAL A 391 -12.46 -9.50 -2.16
CA VAL A 391 -11.26 -8.84 -1.65
C VAL A 391 -10.60 -9.78 -0.65
N ASP A 392 -9.42 -10.31 -0.98
CA ASP A 392 -8.65 -11.22 -0.13
C ASP A 392 -7.49 -10.50 0.55
N SER A 393 -6.97 -9.43 -0.06
CA SER A 393 -5.89 -8.60 0.49
C SER A 393 -6.00 -7.14 0.03
N LEU A 394 -5.44 -6.23 0.82
CA LEU A 394 -5.32 -4.80 0.48
C LEU A 394 -3.92 -4.31 0.84
N THR A 395 -3.41 -3.31 0.12
CA THR A 395 -2.18 -2.60 0.51
C THR A 395 -2.40 -1.11 0.54
N PHE A 396 -1.85 -0.44 1.54
CA PHE A 396 -1.92 1.01 1.66
C PHE A 396 -0.55 1.64 1.81
N TYR A 397 -0.24 2.56 0.91
CA TYR A 397 0.88 3.47 1.06
C TYR A 397 0.50 4.63 1.97
N SER A 398 1.22 4.75 3.09
CA SER A 398 1.15 5.89 4.01
C SER A 398 -0.28 6.31 4.37
N PRO A 399 -1.14 5.42 4.92
CA PRO A 399 -2.49 5.81 5.31
C PRO A 399 -2.49 6.63 6.61
N SER A 400 -3.53 7.46 6.76
CA SER A 400 -3.95 8.08 8.02
C SER A 400 -5.07 7.26 8.68
N SER A 401 -5.24 7.37 10.00
CA SER A 401 -6.41 6.76 10.66
C SER A 401 -7.68 7.59 10.46
N LEU A 402 -8.81 6.92 10.62
CA LEU A 402 -10.12 7.53 10.76
C LEU A 402 -10.56 7.53 12.22
N TYR A 403 -11.35 8.52 12.60
CA TYR A 403 -12.07 8.55 13.86
C TYR A 403 -13.47 9.10 13.69
N PHE A 404 -14.33 8.81 14.66
CA PHE A 404 -15.76 9.09 14.55
C PHE A 404 -16.18 10.14 15.58
N ILE A 405 -17.19 10.95 15.30
CA ILE A 405 -17.72 11.92 16.29
C ILE A 405 -19.08 11.50 16.87
N ASP A 406 -19.62 10.40 16.35
CA ASP A 406 -20.86 9.72 16.74
C ASP A 406 -20.70 8.25 16.29
N ASP A 407 -21.44 7.32 16.90
CA ASP A 407 -21.32 5.88 16.64
C ASP A 407 -22.42 5.35 15.71
N GLY A 408 -23.34 6.21 15.28
CA GLY A 408 -24.40 5.86 14.35
C GLY A 408 -24.61 6.90 13.24
N PRO A 409 -24.81 6.53 11.95
CA PRO A 409 -24.61 5.24 11.30
C PRO A 409 -23.26 5.22 10.55
N VAL A 410 -22.17 4.96 11.26
CA VAL A 410 -20.83 4.80 10.66
C VAL A 410 -20.41 3.34 10.72
N LEU A 411 -19.90 2.81 9.61
CA LEU A 411 -19.38 1.45 9.54
C LEU A 411 -17.91 1.47 9.11
N PRO A 412 -16.95 1.27 10.02
CA PRO A 412 -15.58 0.95 9.64
C PRO A 412 -15.54 -0.41 8.93
N ILE A 413 -14.94 -0.46 7.75
CA ILE A 413 -14.88 -1.67 6.91
C ILE A 413 -13.46 -2.22 6.74
N VAL A 414 -12.44 -1.41 7.08
CA VAL A 414 -11.04 -1.83 7.09
C VAL A 414 -10.35 -1.25 8.31
N TYR A 415 -9.67 -2.12 9.06
CA TYR A 415 -8.78 -1.78 10.16
C TYR A 415 -7.33 -2.09 9.78
N ALA A 416 -6.38 -1.50 10.51
CA ALA A 416 -4.97 -1.81 10.32
C ALA A 416 -4.61 -3.23 10.80
N ASN A 417 -3.36 -3.64 10.58
CA ASN A 417 -2.86 -4.92 11.08
C ASN A 417 -2.63 -4.85 12.61
N VAL A 418 -2.67 -6.00 13.31
CA VAL A 418 -2.34 -6.08 14.75
C VAL A 418 -0.97 -5.48 15.09
N THR A 419 0.00 -5.52 14.16
CA THR A 419 1.33 -4.93 14.36
C THR A 419 1.43 -3.46 14.01
N ALA A 420 0.31 -2.84 13.64
CA ALA A 420 0.27 -1.45 13.23
C ALA A 420 0.28 -0.48 14.42
N TYR A 421 0.76 0.74 14.19
CA TYR A 421 0.82 1.80 15.19
C TYR A 421 0.77 3.18 14.55
N GLN A 422 0.22 4.15 15.27
CA GLN A 422 0.13 5.55 14.88
C GLN A 422 1.38 6.30 15.29
N LEU A 423 1.94 7.10 14.39
CA LEU A 423 2.87 8.17 14.76
C LEU A 423 2.39 9.50 14.21
N ASN A 424 2.85 10.56 14.87
CA ASN A 424 2.81 11.90 14.35
C ASN A 424 4.21 12.31 13.91
N HIS A 425 4.42 12.40 12.61
CA HIS A 425 5.65 12.95 12.05
C HIS A 425 5.58 14.45 11.83
N GLN A 426 4.41 15.02 11.56
CA GLN A 426 4.23 16.44 11.27
C GLN A 426 3.06 17.05 12.05
N SER A 427 3.27 18.22 12.66
CA SER A 427 2.20 18.94 13.36
C SER A 427 1.02 19.31 12.45
N PRO A 428 -0.23 19.41 12.96
CA PRO A 428 -0.67 19.28 14.36
C PRO A 428 -0.61 17.86 14.95
N THR A 429 -1.04 17.72 16.21
CA THR A 429 -1.17 16.40 16.84
C THR A 429 -2.45 15.71 16.41
N PRO A 430 -2.44 14.37 16.28
CA PRO A 430 -3.67 13.63 16.02
C PRO A 430 -4.70 13.91 17.11
N THR A 431 -5.96 13.92 16.70
CA THR A 431 -7.10 14.17 17.60
C THR A 431 -7.41 12.94 18.44
N VAL A 432 -7.30 11.75 17.83
CA VAL A 432 -7.55 10.46 18.47
C VAL A 432 -6.30 9.60 18.37
N ILE A 433 -6.00 8.87 19.43
CA ILE A 433 -4.90 7.90 19.45
C ILE A 433 -5.49 6.57 19.90
N TYR A 434 -5.48 5.58 19.01
CA TYR A 434 -5.86 4.18 19.24
C TYR A 434 -4.64 3.40 19.73
N ASP A 435 -3.52 3.47 19.00
CA ASP A 435 -2.23 2.91 19.42
C ASP A 435 -1.06 3.77 18.92
N ASP A 436 -0.15 4.19 19.80
CA ASP A 436 1.10 4.90 19.44
C ASP A 436 2.37 4.17 19.90
N THR A 437 2.22 2.90 20.30
CA THR A 437 3.30 2.08 20.83
C THR A 437 3.76 1.05 19.81
N ILE A 438 5.06 0.87 19.71
CA ILE A 438 5.68 -0.07 18.77
C ILE A 438 5.91 -1.40 19.48
N ASP A 439 4.85 -2.13 19.79
CA ASP A 439 4.89 -3.42 20.51
C ASP A 439 4.37 -4.62 19.72
N GLY A 440 3.77 -4.38 18.55
CA GLY A 440 3.28 -5.43 17.65
C GLY A 440 1.90 -5.98 18.01
N GLU A 441 1.16 -5.29 18.88
CA GLU A 441 -0.15 -5.68 19.39
C GLU A 441 -1.16 -4.54 19.18
N PHE A 442 -2.46 -4.86 19.18
CA PHE A 442 -3.60 -3.91 19.20
C PHE A 442 -3.73 -2.88 18.06
N GLY A 443 -2.85 -2.89 17.05
CA GLY A 443 -2.99 -2.06 15.85
C GLY A 443 -4.27 -2.33 15.05
N ASP A 444 -4.87 -3.50 15.22
CA ASP A 444 -6.14 -3.92 14.62
C ASP A 444 -7.38 -3.16 15.15
N GLN A 445 -7.18 -2.19 16.04
CA GLN A 445 -8.19 -1.24 16.50
C GLN A 445 -8.21 0.08 15.70
N ILE A 446 -7.21 0.30 14.83
CA ILE A 446 -7.07 1.55 14.05
C ILE A 446 -7.93 1.48 12.77
N PRO A 447 -9.00 2.29 12.63
CA PRO A 447 -9.81 2.30 11.40
C PRO A 447 -9.09 3.00 10.26
N LEU A 448 -9.11 2.41 9.06
CA LEU A 448 -8.47 2.95 7.85
C LEU A 448 -9.46 3.29 6.74
N ILE A 449 -10.58 2.56 6.64
CA ILE A 449 -11.66 2.85 5.70
C ILE A 449 -12.99 2.71 6.42
N ALA A 450 -13.90 3.66 6.22
CA ALA A 450 -15.25 3.63 6.75
C ALA A 450 -16.27 4.13 5.73
N VAL A 451 -17.52 3.68 5.90
CA VAL A 451 -18.67 4.14 5.13
C VAL A 451 -19.76 4.70 6.04
N GLU A 452 -20.56 5.60 5.49
CA GLU A 452 -21.66 6.27 6.20
C GLU A 452 -22.83 6.53 5.25
N GLU A 453 -24.06 6.41 5.76
CA GLU A 453 -25.27 6.85 5.05
C GLU A 453 -25.84 8.13 5.69
N ILE A 454 -25.72 9.27 5.00
CA ILE A 454 -26.20 10.58 5.47
C ILE A 454 -27.50 10.92 4.73
N GLY A 455 -28.63 10.56 5.33
CA GLY A 455 -29.92 10.63 4.64
C GLY A 455 -29.96 9.66 3.46
N ASN A 456 -29.83 10.16 2.22
CA ASN A 456 -29.74 9.32 1.01
C ASN A 456 -28.32 9.30 0.39
N LEU A 457 -27.38 10.06 0.96
CA LEU A 457 -25.99 10.08 0.52
C LEU A 457 -25.30 8.78 0.96
N ARG A 458 -24.51 8.18 0.07
CA ARG A 458 -23.55 7.14 0.42
C ARG A 458 -22.14 7.74 0.42
N LEU A 459 -21.43 7.61 1.52
CA LEU A 459 -20.09 8.16 1.71
C LEU A 459 -19.13 7.00 1.97
N LEU A 460 -17.99 6.98 1.26
CA LEU A 460 -16.81 6.19 1.63
C LEU A 460 -15.65 7.15 1.89
N VAL A 461 -14.98 6.96 3.02
CA VAL A 461 -13.77 7.69 3.40
C VAL A 461 -12.64 6.69 3.59
N ALA A 462 -11.50 6.93 2.96
CA ALA A 462 -10.30 6.12 3.13
C ALA A 462 -9.10 6.95 3.58
N GLY A 463 -8.27 6.37 4.45
CA GLY A 463 -7.06 6.97 5.01
C GLY A 463 -5.95 7.26 3.99
N THR A 464 -6.07 6.70 2.79
CA THR A 464 -5.17 6.89 1.64
C THR A 464 -5.93 6.76 0.32
N THR A 465 -5.33 7.21 -0.78
CA THR A 465 -5.83 6.94 -2.13
C THR A 465 -5.39 5.54 -2.57
N PHE A 466 -6.32 4.60 -2.58
CA PHE A 466 -6.07 3.18 -2.91
C PHE A 466 -6.39 2.81 -4.37
N PHE A 467 -6.57 3.82 -5.23
CA PHE A 467 -6.97 3.65 -6.64
C PHE A 467 -6.16 4.53 -7.58
N SER A 468 -4.93 4.84 -7.19
CA SER A 468 -3.97 5.55 -8.03
C SER A 468 -3.39 4.62 -9.10
N ASP A 469 -2.69 5.20 -10.08
CA ASP A 469 -1.97 4.44 -11.11
C ASP A 469 -0.87 3.52 -10.52
N PHE A 470 -0.49 3.70 -9.25
CA PHE A 470 0.41 2.78 -8.54
C PHE A 470 -0.29 1.54 -7.99
N ASP A 471 -1.62 1.57 -7.83
CA ASP A 471 -2.41 0.47 -7.29
C ASP A 471 -2.81 -0.54 -8.38
N TYR A 472 -3.07 -0.09 -9.60
CA TYR A 472 -3.47 -0.98 -10.71
C TYR A 472 -2.45 -2.05 -11.11
N PRO A 473 -1.13 -1.80 -11.06
CA PRO A 473 -0.14 -2.83 -11.32
C PRO A 473 0.04 -3.84 -10.19
N GLN A 474 -0.49 -3.57 -8.99
CA GLN A 474 -0.30 -4.45 -7.83
C GLN A 474 -1.19 -5.67 -7.94
N ILE A 475 -0.61 -6.82 -8.30
CA ILE A 475 -1.38 -8.05 -8.53
C ILE A 475 -1.59 -8.91 -7.27
N ASP A 476 -0.85 -8.62 -6.20
CA ASP A 476 -0.96 -9.33 -4.93
C ASP A 476 -2.04 -8.73 -4.02
N PHE A 477 -2.71 -7.64 -4.47
CA PHE A 477 -3.65 -6.86 -3.67
C PHE A 477 -4.90 -6.48 -4.47
N ASP A 478 -6.06 -6.53 -3.80
CA ASP A 478 -7.39 -6.36 -4.40
C ASP A 478 -7.94 -4.93 -4.24
N ASN A 479 -7.07 -3.93 -4.16
CA ASN A 479 -7.43 -2.52 -4.00
C ASN A 479 -8.46 -2.07 -5.05
N ILE A 480 -8.29 -2.49 -6.30
CA ILE A 480 -9.17 -2.13 -7.40
C ILE A 480 -10.52 -2.86 -7.31
N VAL A 481 -10.54 -4.09 -6.80
CA VAL A 481 -11.79 -4.83 -6.55
C VAL A 481 -12.63 -4.11 -5.49
N LEU A 482 -12.00 -3.56 -4.45
CA LEU A 482 -12.70 -2.71 -3.47
C LEU A 482 -13.30 -1.45 -4.13
N LEU A 483 -12.59 -0.81 -5.06
CA LEU A 483 -13.14 0.32 -5.81
C LEU A 483 -14.35 -0.11 -6.65
N GLU A 484 -14.27 -1.23 -7.36
CA GLU A 484 -15.38 -1.77 -8.16
C GLU A 484 -16.61 -2.08 -7.30
N ASN A 485 -16.41 -2.72 -6.15
CA ASN A 485 -17.48 -2.97 -5.17
C ASN A 485 -18.10 -1.67 -4.66
N PHE A 486 -17.29 -0.64 -4.40
CA PHE A 486 -17.80 0.68 -4.04
C PHE A 486 -18.63 1.31 -5.17
N LEU A 487 -18.22 1.19 -6.44
CA LEU A 487 -18.98 1.76 -7.56
C LEU A 487 -20.32 1.06 -7.75
N GLU A 488 -20.38 -0.26 -7.55
CA GLU A 488 -21.65 -1.00 -7.50
C GLU A 488 -22.49 -0.53 -6.31
N TRP A 489 -21.91 -0.44 -5.11
CA TRP A 489 -22.60 0.05 -3.93
C TRP A 489 -23.08 1.50 -4.10
N ALA A 490 -22.35 2.36 -4.80
CA ALA A 490 -22.74 3.74 -5.04
C ALA A 490 -24.03 3.85 -5.88
N THR A 491 -24.32 2.88 -6.75
CA THR A 491 -25.50 2.87 -7.63
C THR A 491 -26.62 1.98 -7.09
N ASN A 492 -26.30 0.80 -6.55
CA ASN A 492 -27.25 -0.20 -6.09
C ASN A 492 -27.74 0.08 -4.67
N ARG A 493 -28.82 0.85 -4.55
CA ARG A 493 -29.43 1.22 -3.26
C ARG A 493 -30.32 0.14 -2.63
N THR A 494 -30.34 -1.08 -3.16
CA THR A 494 -31.19 -2.17 -2.63
C THR A 494 -30.46 -3.13 -1.70
N THR A 495 -29.13 -3.04 -1.65
CA THR A 495 -28.25 -3.87 -0.82
C THR A 495 -27.22 -3.01 -0.09
N GLY A 496 -26.60 -3.56 0.95
CA GLY A 496 -25.51 -2.92 1.69
C GLY A 496 -25.94 -1.67 2.46
N SER A 497 -27.06 -1.69 3.18
CA SER A 497 -27.40 -0.60 4.12
C SER A 497 -26.37 -0.53 5.23
N VAL A 498 -25.99 0.68 5.63
CA VAL A 498 -25.10 0.89 6.77
C VAL A 498 -25.94 0.76 8.05
N SER A 499 -25.54 -0.14 8.95
CA SER A 499 -26.23 -0.33 10.22
C SER A 499 -25.95 0.83 11.17
N ASP A 500 -26.94 1.14 12.01
CA ASP A 500 -26.85 2.11 13.09
C ASP A 500 -26.37 1.38 14.36
N VAL A 501 -25.16 0.84 14.31
CA VAL A 501 -24.55 0.04 15.37
C VAL A 501 -23.12 0.53 15.57
N ASP A 502 -22.75 0.76 16.82
CA ASP A 502 -21.37 1.05 17.19
C ASP A 502 -20.52 -0.23 17.05
N GLU A 503 -19.43 -0.14 16.30
CA GLU A 503 -18.46 -1.23 16.05
C GLU A 503 -17.06 -0.84 16.57
N VAL A 504 -16.91 0.29 17.26
CA VAL A 504 -15.61 0.88 17.59
C VAL A 504 -15.48 1.08 19.09
N GLY A 505 -14.48 0.43 19.70
CA GLY A 505 -14.25 0.57 21.13
C GLY A 505 -13.81 1.98 21.58
N PRO A 506 -13.80 2.22 22.91
CA PRO A 506 -13.45 3.52 23.47
C PRO A 506 -12.03 4.01 23.10
N ARG A 507 -11.82 5.31 23.13
CA ARG A 507 -10.52 5.94 22.88
C ARG A 507 -9.77 6.10 24.19
N ILE A 508 -8.53 5.61 24.25
CA ILE A 508 -7.70 5.66 25.47
C ILE A 508 -6.47 6.54 25.19
N GLY A 509 -6.52 7.78 25.69
CA GLY A 509 -5.44 8.77 25.54
C GLY A 509 -4.84 9.23 26.87
N ASN A 510 -3.80 10.08 26.80
CA ASN A 510 -3.19 10.76 27.94
C ASN A 510 -2.80 9.84 29.12
N VAL A 511 -2.32 8.63 28.83
CA VAL A 511 -1.96 7.67 29.87
C VAL A 511 -0.73 8.14 30.63
N ASN A 512 -0.82 8.18 31.96
CA ASN A 512 0.29 8.55 32.85
C ASN A 512 0.43 7.55 33.99
N VAL A 513 1.67 7.25 34.37
CA VAL A 513 2.03 6.30 35.43
C VAL A 513 2.83 7.02 36.50
N THR A 514 2.33 7.04 37.75
CA THR A 514 2.96 7.78 38.86
C THR A 514 3.09 6.93 40.13
N PRO A 515 4.31 6.75 40.68
CA PRO A 515 5.60 7.15 40.10
C PRO A 515 5.98 6.24 38.91
N ALA A 516 6.69 6.79 37.92
CA ALA A 516 7.22 6.03 36.79
C ALA A 516 8.33 5.03 37.18
N SER A 517 8.92 5.18 38.38
CA SER A 517 9.91 4.28 38.94
C SER A 517 9.64 4.12 40.44
N PRO A 518 8.73 3.22 40.83
CA PRO A 518 8.37 3.01 42.23
C PRO A 518 9.50 2.36 43.03
N ASP A 519 9.60 2.72 44.32
CA ASP A 519 10.35 1.95 45.31
C ASP A 519 9.66 0.62 45.61
N SER A 520 10.38 -0.34 46.22
CA SER A 520 9.79 -1.59 46.74
C SER A 520 8.54 -1.31 47.57
N ASP A 521 7.46 -2.04 47.30
CA ASP A 521 6.16 -1.95 47.95
C ASP A 521 5.46 -0.57 47.84
N GLN A 522 5.95 0.33 46.99
CA GLN A 522 5.29 1.61 46.69
C GLN A 522 4.14 1.39 45.71
N SER A 523 2.95 1.90 46.01
CA SER A 523 1.81 1.79 45.08
C SER A 523 2.00 2.71 43.87
N VAL A 524 1.46 2.29 42.73
CA VAL A 524 1.53 3.02 41.46
C VAL A 524 0.13 3.37 40.99
N THR A 525 -0.06 4.64 40.62
CA THR A 525 -1.31 5.18 40.09
C THR A 525 -1.20 5.30 38.59
N PHE A 526 -2.20 4.76 37.89
CA PHE A 526 -2.42 4.99 36.46
C PHE A 526 -3.55 5.99 36.30
N THR A 527 -3.36 6.94 35.40
CA THR A 527 -4.43 7.82 34.92
C THR A 527 -4.53 7.74 33.41
N ALA A 528 -5.73 7.72 32.85
CA ALA A 528 -5.96 7.76 31.41
C ALA A 528 -7.21 8.59 31.11
N THR A 529 -7.21 9.35 30.02
CA THR A 529 -8.42 9.95 29.49
C THR A 529 -9.09 8.92 28.58
N VAL A 530 -10.30 8.48 28.93
CA VAL A 530 -11.07 7.52 28.14
C VAL A 530 -12.37 8.16 27.70
N THR A 531 -12.62 8.15 26.39
CA THR A 531 -13.80 8.77 25.79
C THR A 531 -14.38 7.89 24.70
N ASP A 532 -15.68 7.93 24.60
CA ASP A 532 -16.44 7.22 23.58
C ASP A 532 -17.71 8.04 23.25
N PRO A 533 -18.12 8.21 21.97
CA PRO A 533 -19.33 8.98 21.64
C PRO A 533 -20.62 8.39 22.26
N GLY A 534 -20.76 7.08 22.30
CA GLY A 534 -21.85 6.28 22.84
C GLY A 534 -21.70 6.02 24.34
N GLY A 535 -20.49 6.25 24.84
CA GLY A 535 -20.16 6.37 26.24
C GLY A 535 -19.46 5.14 26.80
N VAL A 536 -18.67 5.36 27.86
CA VAL A 536 -17.80 4.33 28.42
C VAL A 536 -18.53 3.57 29.53
N GLU A 537 -18.67 2.25 29.41
CA GLU A 537 -19.23 1.37 30.44
C GLU A 537 -18.22 1.09 31.55
N SER A 538 -16.99 0.70 31.19
CA SER A 538 -15.95 0.33 32.15
C SER A 538 -14.55 0.58 31.65
N VAL A 539 -13.62 0.79 32.59
CA VAL A 539 -12.18 0.92 32.32
C VAL A 539 -11.42 0.17 33.40
N SER A 540 -10.44 -0.65 33.00
CA SER A 540 -9.67 -1.50 33.90
C SER A 540 -8.19 -1.53 33.55
N LEU A 541 -7.34 -1.64 34.57
CA LEU A 541 -5.96 -2.07 34.41
C LEU A 541 -5.90 -3.60 34.42
N VAL A 542 -5.17 -4.20 33.49
CA VAL A 542 -4.99 -5.65 33.42
C VAL A 542 -3.50 -5.99 33.37
N TYR A 543 -3.04 -6.89 34.22
CA TYR A 543 -1.65 -7.37 34.25
C TYR A 543 -1.56 -8.80 34.77
N GLU A 544 -0.44 -9.48 34.51
CA GLU A 544 -0.17 -10.82 35.05
C GLU A 544 0.50 -10.74 36.43
N GLY A 545 -0.14 -11.34 37.45
CA GLY A 545 0.41 -11.49 38.80
C GLY A 545 0.78 -12.94 39.12
N ASP A 546 1.30 -13.19 40.32
CA ASP A 546 1.77 -14.51 40.77
C ASP A 546 0.68 -15.60 40.74
N ALA A 547 -0.59 -15.20 40.88
CA ALA A 547 -1.76 -16.09 40.90
C ALA A 547 -2.56 -16.10 39.58
N GLY A 548 -2.04 -15.46 38.53
CA GLY A 548 -2.69 -15.28 37.23
C GLY A 548 -3.06 -13.82 36.95
N THR A 549 -3.88 -13.62 35.92
CA THR A 549 -4.35 -12.30 35.47
C THR A 549 -5.07 -11.55 36.59
N VAL A 550 -4.65 -10.32 36.83
CA VAL A 550 -5.25 -9.37 37.78
C VAL A 550 -5.93 -8.26 37.02
N THR A 551 -7.16 -7.93 37.40
CA THR A 551 -7.95 -6.81 36.87
C THR A 551 -8.22 -5.81 37.98
N VAL A 552 -7.95 -4.53 37.72
CA VAL A 552 -8.20 -3.43 38.66
C VAL A 552 -9.10 -2.40 37.98
N ASP A 553 -10.33 -2.27 38.46
CA ASP A 553 -11.28 -1.27 37.96
C ASP A 553 -10.72 0.15 38.19
N MET A 554 -10.84 1.00 37.17
CA MET A 554 -10.49 2.41 37.27
C MET A 554 -11.74 3.24 37.63
N THR A 555 -11.53 4.31 38.39
CA THR A 555 -12.60 5.23 38.81
C THR A 555 -12.70 6.40 37.85
N ASP A 556 -13.90 6.63 37.30
CA ASP A 556 -14.23 7.79 36.45
C ASP A 556 -14.25 9.10 37.25
N LEU A 557 -13.59 10.14 36.72
CA LEU A 557 -13.56 11.51 37.21
C LEU A 557 -13.89 12.53 36.10
N GLY A 558 -14.81 12.20 35.21
CA GLY A 558 -15.24 13.09 34.12
C GLY A 558 -14.37 12.91 32.88
N ASN A 559 -14.33 11.67 32.38
CA ASN A 559 -13.49 11.14 31.28
C ASN A 559 -12.04 10.83 31.68
N ASP A 560 -11.57 11.32 32.82
CA ASP A 560 -10.27 10.92 33.37
C ASP A 560 -10.46 9.77 34.36
N PHE A 561 -9.93 8.60 34.01
CA PHE A 561 -10.00 7.39 34.80
C PHE A 561 -8.74 7.22 35.64
N THR A 562 -8.89 6.81 36.90
CA THR A 562 -7.76 6.55 37.81
C THR A 562 -7.81 5.14 38.39
N GLY A 563 -6.71 4.40 38.25
CA GLY A 563 -6.53 3.06 38.82
C GLY A 563 -5.30 2.99 39.71
N LEU A 564 -5.35 2.15 40.75
CA LEU A 564 -4.25 1.99 41.72
C LEU A 564 -3.79 0.53 41.76
N ILE A 565 -2.53 0.29 41.39
CA ILE A 565 -1.87 -0.99 41.63
C ILE A 565 -1.17 -0.90 42.99
N THR A 566 -1.58 -1.77 43.92
CA THR A 566 -0.93 -1.88 45.23
C THR A 566 0.53 -2.29 45.08
N GLY A 567 1.41 -1.71 45.89
CA GLY A 567 2.85 -1.88 45.74
C GLY A 567 3.29 -3.34 45.74
N LEU A 568 4.19 -3.67 44.81
CA LEU A 568 4.82 -4.97 44.63
C LEU A 568 6.30 -4.90 45.00
N SER A 569 6.99 -6.04 45.04
CA SER A 569 8.42 -6.09 45.34
C SER A 569 9.15 -7.10 44.48
N ASP A 570 10.38 -6.77 44.10
CA ASP A 570 11.28 -7.62 43.29
C ASP A 570 10.63 -8.16 42.00
N THR A 571 9.88 -7.32 41.29
CA THR A 571 9.11 -7.76 40.13
C THR A 571 9.00 -6.68 39.07
N THR A 572 8.73 -7.12 37.84
CA THR A 572 8.36 -6.27 36.71
C THR A 572 7.09 -6.82 36.10
N ILE A 573 6.08 -5.97 35.96
CA ILE A 573 4.81 -6.35 35.34
C ILE A 573 4.61 -5.53 34.06
N SER A 574 3.83 -6.09 33.15
CA SER A 574 3.32 -5.42 31.97
C SER A 574 1.83 -5.16 32.18
N VAL A 575 1.44 -3.88 32.22
CA VAL A 575 0.06 -3.45 32.48
C VAL A 575 -0.55 -2.93 31.19
N LYS A 576 -1.76 -3.37 30.84
CA LYS A 576 -2.56 -2.77 29.76
C LYS A 576 -3.81 -2.11 30.32
N ILE A 577 -4.34 -1.12 29.60
CA ILE A 577 -5.63 -0.51 29.92
C ILE A 577 -6.67 -1.10 28.97
N VAL A 578 -7.76 -1.62 29.51
CA VAL A 578 -8.89 -2.16 28.76
C VAL A 578 -10.10 -1.29 29.05
N ALA A 579 -10.76 -0.78 28.01
CA ALA A 579 -12.00 -0.03 28.12
C ALA A 579 -13.10 -0.72 27.31
N THR A 580 -14.33 -0.61 27.81
CA THR A 580 -15.53 -1.13 27.15
C THR A 580 -16.59 -0.04 27.11
N ASP A 581 -17.21 0.18 25.96
CA ASP A 581 -18.35 1.10 25.81
C ASP A 581 -19.68 0.44 26.21
N ASN A 582 -20.78 1.18 26.06
CA ASN A 582 -22.12 0.74 26.40
C ASN A 582 -22.72 -0.32 25.46
N ASP A 583 -22.17 -0.48 24.25
CA ASP A 583 -22.59 -1.46 23.25
C ASP A 583 -21.74 -2.74 23.30
N GLY A 584 -20.66 -2.71 24.07
CA GLY A 584 -19.79 -3.83 24.40
C GLY A 584 -18.53 -3.90 23.55
N ASN A 585 -18.20 -2.88 22.76
CA ASN A 585 -16.95 -2.86 22.02
C ASN A 585 -15.78 -2.60 22.98
N VAL A 586 -14.62 -3.18 22.67
CA VAL A 586 -13.48 -3.21 23.58
C VAL A 586 -12.29 -2.55 22.90
N ALA A 587 -11.69 -1.60 23.60
CA ALA A 587 -10.41 -1.02 23.23
C ALA A 587 -9.33 -1.40 24.24
N VAL A 588 -8.12 -1.58 23.75
CA VAL A 588 -6.98 -1.94 24.57
C VAL A 588 -5.84 -1.01 24.22
N ARG A 589 -5.32 -0.33 25.24
CA ARG A 589 -4.14 0.52 25.09
C ARG A 589 -2.93 -0.15 25.68
N ALA A 590 -1.94 -0.34 24.82
CA ALA A 590 -0.49 -0.57 25.00
C ALA A 590 0.00 -1.18 26.31
N TYR A 591 1.12 -1.89 26.23
CA TYR A 591 1.77 -2.41 27.43
C TYR A 591 2.66 -1.38 28.13
N TYR A 592 2.27 -1.00 29.35
CA TYR A 592 3.07 -0.17 30.26
C TYR A 592 3.87 -1.06 31.21
N THR A 593 5.19 -1.05 31.07
CA THR A 593 6.09 -1.80 31.97
C THR A 593 6.35 -1.00 33.25
N VAL A 594 6.14 -1.63 34.41
CA VAL A 594 6.47 -1.06 35.72
C VAL A 594 7.35 -2.02 36.50
N THR A 595 8.49 -1.53 36.97
CA THR A 595 9.48 -2.30 37.73
C THR A 595 9.56 -1.83 39.17
N TRP A 596 9.39 -2.76 40.11
CA TRP A 596 9.67 -2.58 41.53
C TRP A 596 11.00 -3.23 41.88
N PRO A 597 11.97 -2.49 42.43
CA PRO A 597 13.23 -3.09 42.87
C PRO A 597 12.99 -4.06 44.04
N GLY A 598 13.82 -5.09 44.15
CA GLY A 598 13.86 -5.92 45.36
C GLY A 598 14.22 -5.08 46.58
N GLY A 599 13.63 -5.39 47.73
CA GLY A 599 13.86 -4.74 49.02
C GLY A 599 15.30 -4.92 49.53
N GLY A 600 16.26 -4.32 48.83
CA GLY A 600 17.64 -4.21 49.26
C GLY A 600 17.75 -3.08 50.27
N ILE A 601 18.38 -3.38 51.41
CA ILE A 601 18.86 -2.35 52.34
C ILE A 601 19.62 -1.32 51.49
N PRO A 602 19.28 0.00 51.55
CA PRO A 602 20.05 1.00 50.82
C PRO A 602 21.52 0.79 51.15
N PRO A 603 22.45 0.83 50.17
CA PRO A 603 23.86 0.69 50.47
C PRO A 603 24.17 1.68 51.59
N ALA A 604 24.71 1.17 52.71
CA ALA A 604 25.03 1.99 53.86
C ALA A 604 25.75 3.24 53.35
N PRO A 605 25.40 4.46 53.82
CA PRO A 605 26.01 5.68 53.33
C PRO A 605 27.52 5.46 53.38
N LEU A 606 28.18 5.60 52.23
CA LEU A 606 29.63 5.44 52.13
C LEU A 606 30.26 6.20 53.29
N ASP A 607 30.90 5.46 54.20
CA ASP A 607 31.63 6.07 55.30
C ASP A 607 32.58 7.08 54.66
N THR A 608 32.43 8.35 55.03
CA THR A 608 33.25 9.45 54.52
C THR A 608 34.77 9.18 54.67
N THR A 609 35.16 8.21 55.50
CA THR A 609 36.55 7.72 55.56
C THR A 609 36.97 6.89 54.32
N MET A 610 36.09 6.15 53.65
CA MET A 610 36.40 5.39 52.41
C MET A 610 36.58 6.30 51.19
N LEU A 611 35.84 7.41 51.10
CA LEU A 611 35.99 8.41 50.03
C LEU A 611 37.33 9.16 50.13
N LEU A 612 37.84 9.37 51.35
CA LEU A 612 39.17 9.93 51.59
C LEU A 612 40.30 8.96 51.24
N ILE A 613 40.10 7.65 51.38
CA ILE A 613 41.10 6.64 51.00
C ILE A 613 41.21 6.53 49.48
N ILE A 614 40.10 6.57 48.74
CA ILE A 614 40.12 6.51 47.26
C ILE A 614 40.69 7.80 46.65
N ALA A 615 40.33 8.98 47.19
CA ALA A 615 40.92 10.24 46.77
C ALA A 615 42.41 10.35 47.13
N GLY A 616 42.82 9.82 48.29
CA GLY A 616 44.22 9.78 48.73
C GLY A 616 45.12 8.90 47.88
N VAL A 617 44.64 7.72 47.45
CA VAL A 617 45.39 6.81 46.57
C VAL A 617 45.54 7.39 45.16
N GLY A 618 44.49 8.06 44.64
CA GLY A 618 44.54 8.75 43.34
C GLY A 618 45.58 9.86 43.29
N VAL A 619 45.69 10.68 44.34
CA VAL A 619 46.67 11.78 44.40
C VAL A 619 48.12 11.28 44.51
N VAL A 620 48.37 10.18 45.24
CA VAL A 620 49.71 9.57 45.33
C VAL A 620 50.16 8.96 44.00
N LEU A 621 49.24 8.32 43.26
CA LEU A 621 49.53 7.78 41.92
C LEU A 621 49.85 8.87 40.90
N VAL A 622 49.08 9.98 40.89
CA VAL A 622 49.33 11.11 39.99
C VAL A 622 50.65 11.82 40.32
N LEU A 623 51.00 11.98 41.60
CA LEU A 623 52.30 12.54 42.01
C LEU A 623 53.48 11.62 41.68
N ALA A 624 53.33 10.30 41.84
CA ALA A 624 54.36 9.33 41.47
C ALA A 624 54.62 9.33 39.95
N VAL A 625 53.57 9.39 39.13
CA VAL A 625 53.67 9.50 37.68
C VAL A 625 54.30 10.83 37.25
N ALA A 626 53.92 11.95 37.89
CA ALA A 626 54.52 13.26 37.60
C ALA A 626 56.01 13.33 37.98
N ILE A 627 56.45 12.68 39.06
CA ILE A 627 57.87 12.64 39.46
C ILE A 627 58.70 11.74 38.51
N VAL A 628 58.12 10.64 38.02
CA VAL A 628 58.78 9.76 37.04
C VAL A 628 58.87 10.43 35.66
N LEU A 629 57.85 11.19 35.26
CA LEU A 629 57.85 11.92 33.98
C LEU A 629 58.73 13.18 33.96
N LYS A 630 59.14 13.72 35.12
CA LYS A 630 60.08 14.86 35.21
C LYS A 630 61.57 14.46 35.20
N ARG A 631 61.88 13.16 35.14
CA ARG A 631 63.26 12.64 35.11
C ARG A 631 63.61 11.89 33.80
N LYS A 632 62.93 12.21 32.70
CA LYS A 632 63.38 11.90 31.34
C LYS A 632 63.43 13.17 30.52
#